data_AF-A0A6J8CRD4-F1
#
_entry.id   AF-A0A6J8CRD4-F1
#
_cell.length_a   1.000
_cell.length_b   1.000
_cell.length_c   1.000
_cell.angle_alpha   90.00
_cell.angle_beta   90.00
_cell.angle_gamma   90.00
#
_symmetry.space_group_name_H-M   'P 1'
#
loop_
_entity.id
_entity.type
_entity.pdbx_description
1 polymer ?
#
loop_
_entity_poly.entity_id
_entity_poly.type
_entity_poly.pdbx_seq_one_letter_code
_entity_poly.pdbx_strand_id
1 'polypeptide(L)'
;MGCVSAQHVTRREVPYCQNHIKFITKKKDDILFVCGTNADAPKGFEINTTSGVTTYRSGDKFTAVPCSNDPFHNFTAIYIKSQNSSKKDDIYYGSTLHSESTIQRPVFGTNDYMKGVISNKWMKDPQFVGSFDVDDKVFFFFRETAVEVPPNDYKVYSRVAKVCKKDIGGNSLLRNKWTSYQKTRLNCSIPGSHPVYFDFIQDVVTIDNSIFYGLFTTRTGNPASAICAFSLAEIDKVFKGSFKYQPNPNSYWQEKTTSLDPRPGQCSDDSMSLPEANLQFIAENPLMYSTVQPLNGEPIFVLYQTELQHLELHRNLTEMVFYAASSKKVTNII
;
A
#
# COMPACT_ATOMS: atom_id res chain seq x y z
N MET A 1 26.12 -10.11 -12.53
CA MET A 1 26.39 -8.68 -12.28
C MET A 1 26.15 -8.45 -10.80
N GLY A 2 27.18 -8.01 -10.08
CA GLY A 2 27.16 -7.89 -8.62
C GLY A 2 26.53 -6.58 -8.16
N CYS A 3 26.08 -6.57 -6.89
CA CYS A 3 25.61 -5.39 -6.18
C CYS A 3 26.66 -4.27 -6.27
N VAL A 4 26.31 -3.17 -6.93
CA VAL A 4 27.15 -1.97 -7.01
C VAL A 4 26.73 -1.05 -5.87
N SER A 5 27.68 -0.65 -5.02
CA SER A 5 27.43 0.36 -3.99
C SER A 5 26.90 1.63 -4.65
N ALA A 6 25.63 1.95 -4.46
CA ALA A 6 25.12 3.25 -4.84
C ALA A 6 25.83 4.28 -3.95
N GLN A 7 26.63 5.17 -4.56
CA GLN A 7 27.25 6.31 -3.89
C GLN A 7 26.18 7.33 -3.48
N HIS A 8 25.31 6.97 -2.54
CA HIS A 8 24.52 7.94 -1.78
C HIS A 8 24.99 7.91 -0.33
N VAL A 9 26.14 8.54 -0.14
CA VAL A 9 26.67 8.92 1.17
C VAL A 9 25.71 9.96 1.76
N THR A 10 25.02 9.61 2.85
CA THR A 10 24.91 10.41 4.10
C THR A 10 23.82 9.87 5.05
N ARG A 11 24.22 8.98 5.98
CA ARG A 11 23.89 8.93 7.43
C ARG A 11 24.05 7.48 7.92
N ARG A 12 25.16 7.21 8.62
CA ARG A 12 25.51 5.94 9.30
C ARG A 12 25.21 4.70 8.44
N GLU A 13 26.17 4.40 7.56
CA GLU A 13 26.05 3.53 6.39
C GLU A 13 25.61 2.10 6.75
N VAL A 14 24.29 1.85 6.70
CA VAL A 14 23.73 0.51 6.53
C VAL A 14 24.28 -0.02 5.20
N PRO A 15 25.14 -1.05 5.19
CA PRO A 15 25.80 -1.45 3.96
C PRO A 15 24.78 -2.00 2.96
N TYR A 16 24.68 -1.38 1.79
CA TYR A 16 23.65 -1.70 0.80
C TYR A 16 23.70 -3.17 0.34
N CYS A 17 24.92 -3.68 0.09
CA CYS A 17 25.16 -5.05 -0.38
C CYS A 17 25.16 -6.09 0.75
N GLN A 18 24.09 -6.11 1.55
CA GLN A 18 23.84 -7.11 2.58
C GLN A 18 22.45 -7.71 2.39
N ASN A 19 22.16 -8.78 3.12
CA ASN A 19 20.81 -9.32 3.20
C ASN A 19 20.02 -8.64 4.32
N HIS A 20 19.30 -7.58 3.98
CA HIS A 20 18.41 -6.88 4.90
C HIS A 20 17.08 -7.59 4.92
N ILE A 21 16.68 -8.11 6.08
CA ILE A 21 15.38 -8.74 6.24
C ILE A 21 14.31 -7.66 6.17
N LYS A 22 13.37 -7.78 5.23
CA LYS A 22 12.33 -6.79 4.96
C LYS A 22 10.95 -7.23 5.45
N PHE A 23 10.75 -8.54 5.61
CA PHE A 23 9.45 -9.09 6.00
C PHE A 23 9.60 -10.41 6.73
N ILE A 24 8.82 -10.58 7.79
CA ILE A 24 8.67 -11.82 8.53
C ILE A 24 7.19 -12.00 8.82
N THR A 25 6.65 -13.19 8.57
CA THR A 25 5.26 -13.52 8.90
C THR A 25 5.10 -14.99 9.25
N LYS A 26 4.08 -15.29 10.06
CA LYS A 26 3.75 -16.65 10.47
C LYS A 26 2.92 -17.33 9.37
N LYS A 27 3.52 -18.33 8.71
CA LYS A 27 2.88 -19.13 7.65
C LYS A 27 2.02 -20.24 8.22
N LYS A 28 2.57 -20.94 9.22
CA LYS A 28 1.93 -22.01 10.01
C LYS A 28 2.41 -21.91 11.45
N ASP A 29 1.89 -22.75 12.34
CA ASP A 29 2.23 -22.70 13.76
C ASP A 29 3.73 -22.67 14.04
N ASP A 30 4.47 -23.55 13.37
CA ASP A 30 5.92 -23.66 13.55
C ASP A 30 6.72 -23.17 12.33
N ILE A 31 6.10 -22.46 11.38
CA ILE A 31 6.78 -22.02 10.15
C ILE A 31 6.62 -20.52 9.94
N LEU A 32 7.74 -19.81 9.91
CA LEU A 32 7.83 -18.41 9.52
C LEU A 32 8.26 -18.30 8.05
N PHE A 33 7.59 -17.44 7.28
CA PHE A 33 8.11 -16.95 6.02
C PHE A 33 8.92 -15.68 6.27
N VAL A 34 10.14 -15.63 5.74
CA VAL A 34 11.06 -14.50 5.86
C VAL A 34 11.53 -14.09 4.47
N CYS A 35 11.57 -12.80 4.17
CA CYS A 35 12.18 -12.29 2.95
C CYS A 35 13.26 -11.26 3.26
N GLY A 36 14.31 -11.23 2.44
CA GLY A 36 15.34 -10.21 2.52
C GLY A 36 15.89 -9.81 1.16
N THR A 37 16.53 -8.64 1.13
CA THR A 37 17.07 -8.01 -0.08
C THR A 37 18.15 -8.84 -0.75
N ASN A 38 18.90 -9.63 0.03
CA ASN A 38 20.02 -10.46 -0.40
C ASN A 38 20.92 -9.75 -1.43
N ALA A 39 21.39 -8.53 -1.07
CA ALA A 39 22.27 -7.69 -1.88
C ALA A 39 21.72 -7.45 -3.31
N ASP A 40 20.55 -6.82 -3.42
CA ASP A 40 19.84 -6.51 -4.67
C ASP A 40 19.33 -7.74 -5.47
N ALA A 41 19.32 -8.91 -4.83
CA ALA A 41 18.80 -10.15 -5.42
C ALA A 41 17.89 -10.86 -4.41
N PRO A 42 16.64 -10.38 -4.21
CA PRO A 42 15.80 -10.80 -3.10
C PRO A 42 15.62 -12.31 -2.94
N LYS A 43 15.59 -12.78 -1.69
CA LYS A 43 15.38 -14.19 -1.35
C LYS A 43 14.35 -14.39 -0.24
N GLY A 44 13.58 -15.47 -0.37
CA GLY A 44 12.66 -15.95 0.64
C GLY A 44 13.22 -17.16 1.39
N PHE A 45 12.84 -17.31 2.66
CA PHE A 45 13.26 -18.36 3.58
C PHE A 45 12.04 -18.86 4.38
N GLU A 46 11.99 -20.15 4.69
CA GLU A 46 11.01 -20.73 5.61
C GLU A 46 11.72 -21.24 6.86
N ILE A 47 11.51 -20.59 7.99
CA ILE A 47 12.17 -20.95 9.24
C ILE A 47 11.22 -21.82 10.05
N ASN A 48 11.64 -23.06 10.36
CA ASN A 48 10.95 -23.88 11.33
C ASN A 48 11.39 -23.47 12.75
N THR A 49 10.45 -23.00 13.57
CA THR A 49 10.76 -22.49 14.92
C THR A 49 11.16 -23.60 15.90
N THR A 50 10.84 -24.87 15.61
CA THR A 50 11.15 -26.02 16.47
C THR A 50 12.46 -26.71 16.10
N SER A 51 12.83 -26.75 14.82
CA SER A 51 14.03 -27.46 14.32
C SER A 51 15.14 -26.53 13.82
N GLY A 52 14.98 -25.21 13.97
CA GLY A 52 15.89 -24.20 13.44
C GLY A 52 15.71 -23.92 11.93
N VAL A 53 16.64 -23.14 11.38
CA VAL A 53 16.54 -22.64 9.99
C VAL A 53 16.67 -23.78 8.98
N THR A 54 15.56 -24.17 8.37
CA THR A 54 15.56 -24.89 7.10
C THR A 54 15.70 -23.88 5.97
N THR A 55 16.79 -23.87 5.22
CA THR A 55 16.90 -22.98 4.07
C THR A 55 15.79 -23.32 3.06
N TYR A 56 14.97 -22.32 2.72
CA TYR A 56 14.09 -22.45 1.55
C TYR A 56 15.01 -22.55 0.33
N ARG A 57 15.09 -23.74 -0.26
CA ARG A 57 15.56 -23.85 -1.64
C ARG A 57 14.49 -23.19 -2.49
N SER A 58 14.91 -22.24 -3.32
CA SER A 58 14.13 -21.52 -4.35
C SER A 58 13.38 -22.43 -5.36
N GLY A 59 13.21 -23.71 -5.07
CA GLY A 59 12.81 -24.76 -6.01
C GLY A 59 11.32 -25.06 -6.10
N ASP A 60 10.50 -24.92 -5.05
CA ASP A 60 9.25 -25.72 -5.06
C ASP A 60 7.89 -24.99 -5.02
N LYS A 61 7.76 -23.70 -4.69
CA LYS A 61 6.39 -23.11 -4.53
C LYS A 61 6.18 -21.70 -5.08
N PHE A 62 7.18 -20.83 -4.96
CA PHE A 62 7.20 -19.52 -5.60
C PHE A 62 8.57 -19.33 -6.24
N THR A 63 8.62 -19.23 -7.57
CA THR A 63 9.81 -18.81 -8.32
C THR A 63 9.99 -17.29 -8.29
N ALA A 64 9.00 -16.60 -7.74
CA ALA A 64 8.84 -15.18 -7.59
C ALA A 64 8.90 -14.79 -6.11
N VAL A 65 9.93 -14.05 -5.67
CA VAL A 65 10.12 -13.74 -4.24
C VAL A 65 9.43 -12.41 -3.90
N PRO A 66 8.41 -12.40 -3.01
CA PRO A 66 7.65 -11.21 -2.63
C PRO A 66 8.44 -10.33 -1.65
N CYS A 67 9.43 -9.59 -2.17
CA CYS A 67 10.33 -8.81 -1.33
C CYS A 67 10.92 -7.59 -2.06
N SER A 68 11.30 -6.57 -1.30
CA SER A 68 12.09 -5.45 -1.82
C SER A 68 13.53 -5.87 -2.09
N ASN A 69 14.13 -5.36 -3.16
CA ASN A 69 15.55 -5.46 -3.47
C ASN A 69 16.39 -4.40 -2.75
N ASP A 70 15.80 -3.25 -2.45
CA ASP A 70 16.48 -2.12 -1.80
C ASP A 70 16.14 -2.07 -0.29
N PRO A 71 17.15 -1.95 0.59
CA PRO A 71 16.94 -1.81 2.03
C PRO A 71 16.22 -0.51 2.44
N PHE A 72 16.38 0.56 1.67
CA PHE A 72 15.83 1.89 1.97
C PHE A 72 14.46 2.12 1.33
N HIS A 73 14.02 1.27 0.41
CA HIS A 73 12.66 1.33 -0.10
C HIS A 73 11.65 0.92 0.99
N ASN A 74 10.62 1.77 1.12
CA ASN A 74 9.44 1.50 1.90
C ASN A 74 8.65 0.36 1.26
N PHE A 75 8.40 -0.68 2.04
CA PHE A 75 7.88 -1.97 1.60
C PHE A 75 6.77 -2.40 2.55
N THR A 76 5.72 -3.01 2.00
CA THR A 76 4.70 -3.70 2.81
C THR A 76 4.35 -5.03 2.16
N ALA A 77 4.03 -6.02 2.99
CA ALA A 77 3.51 -7.29 2.54
C ALA A 77 2.53 -7.87 3.56
N ILE A 78 1.61 -8.69 3.06
CA ILE A 78 0.65 -9.41 3.86
C ILE A 78 0.47 -10.83 3.33
N TYR A 79 0.52 -11.78 4.25
CA TYR A 79 0.27 -13.19 3.97
C TYR A 79 -1.19 -13.50 4.30
N ILE A 80 -1.92 -14.00 3.31
CA ILE A 80 -3.33 -14.32 3.43
C ILE A 80 -3.48 -15.83 3.37
N LYS A 81 -3.90 -16.40 4.50
CA LYS A 81 -4.18 -17.82 4.62
C LYS A 81 -5.49 -18.13 3.90
N SER A 82 -5.48 -19.17 3.08
CA SER A 82 -6.69 -19.66 2.46
C SER A 82 -7.63 -20.27 3.50
N GLN A 83 -8.91 -19.89 3.47
CA GLN A 83 -9.95 -20.49 4.31
C GLN A 83 -10.45 -21.85 3.79
N ASN A 84 -10.11 -22.22 2.55
CA ASN A 84 -10.45 -23.50 1.98
C ASN A 84 -9.17 -24.31 1.75
N SER A 85 -9.10 -25.53 2.29
CA SER A 85 -7.95 -26.43 2.14
C SER A 85 -7.58 -26.72 0.68
N SER A 86 -8.52 -26.53 -0.26
CA SER A 86 -8.30 -26.67 -1.71
C SER A 86 -7.75 -25.40 -2.38
N LYS A 87 -7.86 -24.23 -1.74
CA LYS A 87 -7.29 -22.97 -2.21
C LYS A 87 -5.94 -22.71 -1.53
N LYS A 88 -5.01 -22.11 -2.26
CA LYS A 88 -3.63 -21.90 -1.81
C LYS A 88 -3.51 -20.56 -1.09
N ASP A 89 -2.59 -20.50 -0.14
CA ASP A 89 -2.23 -19.26 0.54
C ASP A 89 -1.58 -18.30 -0.45
N ASP A 90 -1.82 -17.01 -0.27
CA ASP A 90 -1.32 -15.94 -1.13
C ASP A 90 -0.51 -14.92 -0.32
N ILE A 91 0.41 -14.25 -1.01
CA ILE A 91 1.14 -13.11 -0.46
C ILE A 91 0.99 -11.92 -1.40
N TYR A 92 0.51 -10.83 -0.85
CA TYR A 92 0.38 -9.57 -1.56
C TYR A 92 1.40 -8.59 -1.01
N TYR A 93 2.06 -7.83 -1.87
CA TYR A 93 3.08 -6.89 -1.43
C TYR A 93 3.14 -5.66 -2.34
N GLY A 94 3.51 -4.53 -1.74
CA GLY A 94 3.80 -3.27 -2.42
C GLY A 94 5.30 -3.02 -2.36
N SER A 95 5.93 -2.85 -3.52
CA SER A 95 7.36 -2.57 -3.61
C SER A 95 7.70 -1.74 -4.84
N THR A 96 8.85 -1.07 -4.79
CA THR A 96 9.54 -0.49 -5.94
C THR A 96 10.63 -1.47 -6.37
N LEU A 97 10.51 -2.04 -7.57
CA LEU A 97 11.47 -2.97 -8.15
C LEU A 97 12.05 -2.36 -9.43
N HIS A 98 13.37 -2.14 -9.47
CA HIS A 98 14.09 -1.64 -10.66
C HIS A 98 13.42 -0.44 -11.37
N SER A 99 12.90 0.53 -10.59
CA SER A 99 12.17 1.73 -11.05
C SER A 99 10.69 1.55 -11.41
N GLU A 100 10.14 0.33 -11.31
CA GLU A 100 8.70 0.08 -11.43
C GLU A 100 8.10 -0.16 -10.04
N SER A 101 7.20 0.73 -9.61
CA SER A 101 6.50 0.58 -8.34
C SER A 101 5.10 0.05 -8.55
N THR A 102 4.76 -1.04 -7.85
CA THR A 102 3.47 -1.69 -8.04
C THR A 102 3.06 -2.55 -6.85
N ILE A 103 1.78 -2.92 -6.80
CA ILE A 103 1.27 -3.97 -5.92
C ILE A 103 1.30 -5.29 -6.70
N GLN A 104 1.83 -6.32 -6.07
CA GLN A 104 2.08 -7.61 -6.70
C GLN A 104 1.52 -8.78 -5.86
N ARG A 105 1.13 -9.84 -6.56
CA ARG A 105 0.86 -11.17 -6.00
C ARG A 105 1.50 -12.22 -6.91
N PRO A 106 2.42 -13.06 -6.40
CA PRO A 106 3.00 -14.13 -7.21
C PRO A 106 1.93 -15.09 -7.75
N VAL A 107 2.09 -15.55 -8.99
CA VAL A 107 1.19 -16.55 -9.58
C VAL A 107 1.75 -17.94 -9.29
N PHE A 108 1.03 -18.71 -8.48
CA PHE A 108 1.48 -20.01 -8.00
C PHE A 108 1.93 -20.94 -9.13
N GLY A 109 3.10 -21.57 -8.97
CA GLY A 109 3.63 -22.54 -9.93
C GLY A 109 4.20 -21.93 -11.22
N THR A 110 4.32 -20.60 -11.29
CA THR A 110 4.91 -19.88 -12.43
C THR A 110 5.86 -18.80 -11.93
N ASN A 111 6.72 -18.29 -12.83
CA ASN A 111 7.61 -17.16 -12.54
C ASN A 111 6.92 -15.79 -12.71
N ASP A 112 5.59 -15.77 -12.86
CA ASP A 112 4.81 -14.58 -13.18
C ASP A 112 4.13 -13.99 -11.93
N TYR A 113 3.63 -12.76 -12.06
CA TYR A 113 3.00 -11.99 -11.01
C TYR A 113 1.73 -11.33 -11.53
N MET A 114 0.68 -11.35 -10.72
CA MET A 114 -0.36 -10.34 -10.83
C MET A 114 0.23 -9.00 -10.41
N LYS A 115 0.11 -7.98 -11.26
CA LYS A 115 0.67 -6.65 -11.00
C LYS A 115 -0.21 -5.50 -11.50
N GLY A 116 0.09 -4.27 -11.09
CA GLY A 116 -0.57 -3.10 -11.66
C GLY A 116 -0.17 -2.82 -13.11
N VAL A 117 -0.97 -2.01 -13.81
CA VAL A 117 -0.54 -1.41 -15.08
C VAL A 117 0.61 -0.44 -14.80
N ILE A 118 1.68 -0.54 -15.57
CA ILE A 118 2.82 0.38 -15.47
C ILE A 118 2.40 1.73 -16.06
N SER A 119 2.01 2.65 -15.18
CA SER A 119 1.55 4.00 -15.52
C SER A 119 1.58 4.90 -14.29
N ASN A 120 1.96 6.16 -14.47
CA ASN A 120 1.90 7.18 -13.41
C ASN A 120 0.46 7.39 -12.87
N LYS A 121 -0.57 7.09 -13.66
CA LYS A 121 -1.98 7.12 -13.19
C LYS A 121 -2.23 6.06 -12.11
N TRP A 122 -1.57 4.90 -12.23
CA TRP A 122 -1.70 3.80 -11.29
C TRP A 122 -0.89 4.06 -10.04
N MET A 123 0.41 4.35 -10.19
CA MET A 123 1.31 4.71 -9.10
C MET A 123 2.42 5.61 -9.62
N LYS A 124 2.77 6.66 -8.86
CA LYS A 124 3.92 7.54 -9.17
C LYS A 124 4.78 7.77 -7.93
N ASP A 125 5.93 7.10 -7.89
CA ASP A 125 6.89 7.17 -6.78
C ASP A 125 6.26 6.87 -5.39
N PRO A 126 5.51 5.75 -5.23
CA PRO A 126 4.84 5.44 -3.99
C PRO A 126 5.84 5.11 -2.87
N GLN A 127 5.42 5.36 -1.63
CA GLN A 127 6.08 4.97 -0.39
C GLN A 127 5.06 4.24 0.48
N PHE A 128 5.16 2.91 0.52
CA PHE A 128 4.21 2.04 1.23
C PHE A 128 4.39 2.10 2.75
N VAL A 129 3.29 2.18 3.48
CA VAL A 129 3.29 2.25 4.95
C VAL A 129 2.53 1.11 5.61
N GLY A 130 1.65 0.41 4.88
CA GLY A 130 0.92 -0.74 5.44
C GLY A 130 0.04 -1.45 4.43
N SER A 131 -0.33 -2.69 4.74
CA SER A 131 -1.30 -3.48 3.99
C SER A 131 -2.15 -4.33 4.93
N PHE A 132 -3.43 -4.52 4.57
CA PHE A 132 -4.42 -5.15 5.44
C PHE A 132 -5.35 -6.08 4.68
N ASP A 133 -5.63 -7.21 5.33
CA ASP A 133 -6.49 -8.28 4.83
C ASP A 133 -7.91 -8.09 5.35
N VAL A 134 -8.85 -7.68 4.48
CA VAL A 134 -10.20 -7.28 4.88
C VAL A 134 -11.25 -7.83 3.92
N ASP A 135 -12.19 -8.62 4.44
CA ASP A 135 -13.29 -9.22 3.68
C ASP A 135 -12.84 -9.96 2.40
N ASP A 136 -13.17 -9.45 1.22
CA ASP A 136 -12.79 -9.98 -0.09
C ASP A 136 -11.68 -9.15 -0.78
N LYS A 137 -11.07 -8.21 -0.05
CA LYS A 137 -10.09 -7.24 -0.56
C LYS A 137 -8.78 -7.27 0.22
N VAL A 138 -7.75 -6.71 -0.40
CA VAL A 138 -6.50 -6.33 0.27
C VAL A 138 -6.33 -4.83 0.10
N PHE A 139 -6.19 -4.12 1.21
CA PHE A 139 -5.95 -2.68 1.23
C PHE A 139 -4.46 -2.38 1.34
N PHE A 140 -4.01 -1.34 0.65
CA PHE A 140 -2.64 -0.84 0.66
C PHE A 140 -2.65 0.65 0.97
N PHE A 141 -1.87 1.04 1.97
CA PHE A 141 -1.69 2.43 2.39
C PHE A 141 -0.30 2.90 1.98
N PHE A 142 -0.24 4.05 1.34
CA PHE A 142 1.00 4.63 0.84
C PHE A 142 0.83 6.12 0.59
N ARG A 143 1.93 6.84 0.40
CA ARG A 143 1.92 8.20 -0.20
C ARG A 143 2.61 8.17 -1.54
N GLU A 144 2.20 9.01 -2.47
CA GLU A 144 2.77 9.08 -3.82
C GLU A 144 2.72 10.51 -4.37
N THR A 145 3.46 10.77 -5.44
CA THR A 145 3.34 12.03 -6.18
C THR A 145 1.94 12.16 -6.79
N ALA A 146 1.24 13.24 -6.48
CA ALA A 146 -0.13 13.49 -6.93
C ALA A 146 -0.17 13.91 -8.40
N VAL A 147 -0.57 13.00 -9.28
CA VAL A 147 -0.72 13.25 -10.73
C VAL A 147 -1.95 14.07 -11.08
N GLU A 148 -2.90 14.19 -10.16
CA GLU A 148 -4.12 14.98 -10.32
C GLU A 148 -3.94 16.49 -10.08
N VAL A 149 -2.72 16.89 -9.69
CA VAL A 149 -2.35 18.28 -9.45
C VAL A 149 -1.56 18.78 -10.67
N PRO A 150 -1.68 20.06 -11.07
CA PRO A 150 -0.89 20.61 -12.17
C PRO A 150 0.61 20.35 -12.00
N PRO A 151 1.37 20.04 -13.08
CA PRO A 151 2.79 19.67 -12.98
C PRO A 151 3.68 20.70 -12.26
N ASN A 152 3.29 21.98 -12.28
CA ASN A 152 4.02 23.08 -11.65
C ASN A 152 3.78 23.17 -10.12
N ASP A 153 2.83 22.41 -9.58
CA ASP A 153 2.48 22.35 -8.15
C ASP A 153 2.76 20.93 -7.63
N TYR A 154 4.04 20.62 -7.42
CA TYR A 154 4.45 19.29 -6.94
C TYR A 154 3.87 19.04 -5.54
N LYS A 155 2.91 18.10 -5.49
CA LYS A 155 2.28 17.61 -4.26
C LYS A 155 2.45 16.10 -4.12
N VAL A 156 2.49 15.69 -2.88
CA VAL A 156 2.40 14.29 -2.48
C VAL A 156 1.05 14.12 -1.79
N TYR A 157 0.33 13.05 -2.09
CA TYR A 157 -0.89 12.70 -1.38
C TYR A 157 -0.81 11.30 -0.81
N SER A 158 -1.39 11.15 0.37
CA SER A 158 -1.62 9.86 1.01
C SER A 158 -2.82 9.17 0.37
N ARG A 159 -2.68 7.87 0.18
CA ARG A 159 -3.60 7.00 -0.55
C ARG A 159 -3.96 5.78 0.27
N VAL A 160 -5.18 5.34 0.06
CA VAL A 160 -5.56 3.94 0.24
C VAL A 160 -5.90 3.38 -1.14
N ALA A 161 -5.36 2.21 -1.46
CA ALA A 161 -5.74 1.43 -2.62
C ALA A 161 -6.30 0.07 -2.21
N LYS A 162 -7.07 -0.55 -3.10
CA LYS A 162 -7.58 -1.90 -2.92
C LYS A 162 -7.32 -2.77 -4.14
N VAL A 163 -7.20 -4.07 -3.91
CA VAL A 163 -7.32 -5.13 -4.92
C VAL A 163 -8.23 -6.24 -4.37
N CYS A 164 -8.96 -6.93 -5.24
CA CYS A 164 -9.81 -8.06 -4.84
C CYS A 164 -8.99 -9.35 -4.76
N LYS A 165 -9.21 -10.14 -3.71
CA LYS A 165 -8.44 -11.38 -3.48
C LYS A 165 -8.65 -12.42 -4.59
N LYS A 166 -9.86 -12.46 -5.16
CA LYS A 166 -10.24 -13.38 -6.26
C LYS A 166 -9.81 -12.90 -7.65
N ASP A 167 -9.23 -11.70 -7.77
CA ASP A 167 -8.80 -11.18 -9.06
C ASP A 167 -7.66 -12.03 -9.61
N ILE A 168 -7.85 -12.53 -10.83
CA ILE A 168 -6.90 -13.39 -11.56
C ILE A 168 -6.46 -12.75 -12.88
N GLY A 169 -6.78 -11.47 -13.08
CA GLY A 169 -6.49 -10.73 -14.31
C GLY A 169 -7.57 -10.86 -15.36
N GLY A 170 -7.39 -10.15 -16.47
CA GLY A 170 -8.23 -10.27 -17.65
C GLY A 170 -7.72 -11.33 -18.62
N ASN A 171 -8.54 -11.68 -19.61
CA ASN A 171 -8.19 -12.71 -20.60
C ASN A 171 -7.10 -12.23 -21.57
N SER A 172 -7.45 -11.34 -22.51
CA SER A 172 -6.49 -10.75 -23.47
C SER A 172 -5.99 -9.38 -23.00
N LEU A 173 -6.92 -8.47 -22.70
CA LEU A 173 -6.61 -7.20 -22.04
C LEU A 173 -6.37 -7.43 -20.54
N LEU A 174 -5.41 -6.72 -19.95
CA LEU A 174 -5.02 -6.88 -18.54
C LEU A 174 -4.65 -8.32 -18.12
N ARG A 175 -4.08 -9.12 -19.03
CA ARG A 175 -3.50 -10.43 -18.67
C ARG A 175 -2.43 -10.27 -17.58
N ASN A 176 -2.57 -11.03 -16.49
CA ASN A 176 -1.74 -10.94 -15.28
C ASN A 176 -1.63 -9.52 -14.70
N LYS A 177 -2.64 -8.68 -14.95
CA LYS A 177 -2.75 -7.33 -14.37
C LYS A 177 -4.04 -7.19 -13.59
N TRP A 178 -4.00 -6.42 -12.50
CA TRP A 178 -5.19 -6.19 -11.68
C TRP A 178 -6.35 -5.63 -12.52
N THR A 179 -7.53 -6.23 -12.38
CA THR A 179 -8.80 -5.74 -12.92
C THR A 179 -9.61 -4.99 -11.87
N SER A 180 -9.20 -5.11 -10.60
CA SER A 180 -9.87 -4.58 -9.41
C SER A 180 -9.16 -3.43 -8.72
N TYR A 181 -7.97 -3.04 -9.21
CA TYR A 181 -7.16 -1.99 -8.59
C TYR A 181 -7.86 -0.63 -8.66
N GLN A 182 -8.06 -0.03 -7.49
CA GLN A 182 -8.53 1.34 -7.35
C GLN A 182 -7.76 2.01 -6.22
N LYS A 183 -7.52 3.32 -6.33
CA LYS A 183 -6.94 4.14 -5.25
C LYS A 183 -7.74 5.42 -5.03
N THR A 184 -7.67 5.96 -3.83
CA THR A 184 -8.25 7.26 -3.47
C THR A 184 -7.36 8.01 -2.48
N ARG A 185 -7.52 9.35 -2.40
CA ARG A 185 -6.83 10.20 -1.41
C ARG A 185 -7.45 10.00 -0.02
N LEU A 186 -6.59 9.88 0.99
CA LEU A 186 -6.94 10.05 2.40
C LEU A 186 -6.84 11.54 2.75
N ASN A 187 -7.91 12.14 3.28
CA ASN A 187 -7.89 13.52 3.74
C ASN A 187 -7.61 13.55 5.25
N CYS A 188 -6.43 13.98 5.67
CA CYS A 188 -6.16 14.31 7.07
C CYS A 188 -5.87 15.81 7.15
N SER A 189 -6.85 16.60 7.58
CA SER A 189 -6.71 18.05 7.64
C SER A 189 -7.53 18.67 8.77
N ILE A 190 -7.02 19.76 9.32
CA ILE A 190 -7.80 20.62 10.24
C ILE A 190 -8.68 21.51 9.36
N PRO A 191 -10.02 21.46 9.53
CA PRO A 191 -10.95 22.29 8.75
C PRO A 191 -10.79 23.77 9.11
N GLY A 192 -11.17 24.65 8.17
CA GLY A 192 -11.13 26.10 8.37
C GLY A 192 -11.18 26.85 7.04
N SER A 193 -11.13 28.19 7.10
CA SER A 193 -11.03 29.02 5.88
C SER A 193 -9.75 28.72 5.08
N HIS A 194 -8.69 28.33 5.79
CA HIS A 194 -7.42 27.87 5.23
C HIS A 194 -7.06 26.53 5.88
N PRO A 195 -7.52 25.40 5.32
CA PRO A 195 -7.30 24.09 5.92
C PRO A 195 -5.81 23.73 5.99
N VAL A 196 -5.41 23.11 7.10
CA VAL A 196 -4.03 22.59 7.28
C VAL A 196 -4.02 21.11 6.93
N TYR A 197 -3.32 20.74 5.86
CA TYR A 197 -3.25 19.36 5.37
C TYR A 197 -2.00 18.64 5.86
N PHE A 198 -2.19 17.43 6.39
CA PHE A 198 -1.14 16.47 6.73
C PHE A 198 -1.11 15.40 5.63
N ASP A 199 -0.44 15.71 4.52
CA ASP A 199 -0.51 14.89 3.31
C ASP A 199 0.44 13.68 3.29
N PHE A 200 1.35 13.55 4.26
CA PHE A 200 2.41 12.53 4.29
C PHE A 200 2.13 11.45 5.33
N ILE A 201 1.40 10.39 4.96
CA ILE A 201 1.21 9.23 5.82
C ILE A 201 2.57 8.56 6.09
N GLN A 202 2.86 8.29 7.35
CA GLN A 202 4.08 7.66 7.83
C GLN A 202 3.84 6.23 8.28
N ASP A 203 2.69 5.98 8.94
CA ASP A 203 2.33 4.68 9.47
C ASP A 203 0.81 4.52 9.54
N VAL A 204 0.34 3.28 9.66
CA VAL A 204 -1.07 2.94 9.78
C VAL A 204 -1.28 1.71 10.66
N VAL A 205 -2.25 1.80 11.56
CA VAL A 205 -2.72 0.69 12.40
C VAL A 205 -4.23 0.57 12.29
N THR A 206 -4.77 -0.60 12.64
CA THR A 206 -6.22 -0.86 12.54
C THR A 206 -6.73 -1.58 13.78
N ILE A 207 -8.01 -1.35 14.10
CA ILE A 207 -8.76 -2.13 15.09
C ILE A 207 -9.84 -2.91 14.35
N ASP A 208 -9.81 -4.24 14.52
CA ASP A 208 -10.82 -5.17 13.99
C ASP A 208 -11.08 -5.00 12.48
N ASN A 209 -10.09 -4.49 11.72
CA ASN A 209 -10.23 -4.12 10.30
C ASN A 209 -11.40 -3.17 9.98
N SER A 210 -11.91 -2.45 10.98
CA SER A 210 -13.11 -1.60 10.84
C SER A 210 -12.77 -0.11 10.82
N ILE A 211 -11.70 0.28 11.54
CA ILE A 211 -11.20 1.66 11.60
C ILE A 211 -9.68 1.63 11.45
N PHE A 212 -9.18 2.40 10.48
CA PHE A 212 -7.77 2.60 10.22
C PHE A 212 -7.31 3.93 10.79
N TYR A 213 -6.29 3.91 11.64
CA TYR A 213 -5.65 5.08 12.19
C TYR A 213 -4.36 5.33 11.43
N GLY A 214 -4.33 6.40 10.65
CA GLY A 214 -3.12 6.82 9.95
C GLY A 214 -2.40 7.91 10.72
N LEU A 215 -1.07 7.80 10.80
CA LEU A 215 -0.19 8.85 11.27
C LEU A 215 0.32 9.65 10.06
N PHE A 216 0.10 10.97 10.06
CA PHE A 216 0.44 11.85 8.95
C PHE A 216 1.37 12.97 9.41
N THR A 217 2.20 13.47 8.50
CA THR A 217 3.02 14.66 8.72
C THR A 217 2.78 15.73 7.65
N THR A 218 3.23 16.94 7.95
CA THR A 218 3.37 18.02 6.96
C THR A 218 4.69 17.88 6.21
N ARG A 219 4.79 18.50 5.01
CA ARG A 219 6.06 18.62 4.26
C ARG A 219 6.85 19.87 4.61
N THR A 220 6.14 20.89 5.10
CA THR A 220 6.60 22.28 5.16
C THR A 220 7.64 22.49 6.26
N GLY A 221 8.38 23.60 6.18
CA GLY A 221 9.39 23.98 7.18
C GLY A 221 8.89 24.11 8.63
N ASN A 222 7.58 24.04 8.85
CA ASN A 222 6.96 23.83 10.14
C ASN A 222 6.54 22.35 10.27
N PRO A 223 7.39 21.48 10.83
CA PRO A 223 7.07 20.07 11.02
C PRO A 223 5.86 19.94 11.94
N ALA A 224 4.90 19.11 11.59
CA ALA A 224 3.78 18.76 12.44
C ALA A 224 3.28 17.36 12.09
N SER A 225 2.70 16.69 13.08
CA SER A 225 2.11 15.36 12.95
C SER A 225 0.64 15.39 13.32
N ALA A 226 -0.15 14.50 12.73
CA ALA A 226 -1.55 14.30 13.06
C ALA A 226 -1.92 12.83 13.00
N ILE A 227 -2.85 12.40 13.84
CA ILE A 227 -3.46 11.08 13.75
C ILE A 227 -4.90 11.29 13.25
N CYS A 228 -5.26 10.61 12.16
CA CYS A 228 -6.61 10.61 11.62
C CYS A 228 -7.17 9.18 11.60
N ALA A 229 -8.44 9.03 11.94
CA ALA A 229 -9.15 7.75 11.92
C ALA A 229 -10.06 7.68 10.68
N PHE A 230 -10.04 6.58 9.94
CA PHE A 230 -10.85 6.36 8.73
C PHE A 230 -11.64 5.06 8.87
N SER A 231 -12.97 5.12 8.75
CA SER A 231 -13.79 3.91 8.79
C SER A 231 -13.71 3.15 7.47
N LEU A 232 -13.75 1.82 7.54
CA LEU A 232 -13.91 0.97 6.36
C LEU A 232 -15.16 1.33 5.56
N ALA A 233 -16.25 1.71 6.25
CA ALA A 233 -17.51 2.13 5.62
C ALA A 233 -17.33 3.36 4.71
N GLU A 234 -16.60 4.38 5.15
CA GLU A 234 -16.32 5.56 4.31
C GLU A 234 -15.35 5.22 3.16
N ILE A 235 -14.34 4.39 3.41
CA ILE A 235 -13.43 3.89 2.37
C ILE A 235 -14.21 3.16 1.27
N ASP A 236 -15.08 2.22 1.64
CA ASP A 236 -15.89 1.45 0.69
C ASP A 236 -16.89 2.32 -0.06
N LYS A 237 -17.51 3.29 0.62
CA LYS A 237 -18.39 4.28 -0.02
C LYS A 237 -17.65 5.07 -1.10
N VAL A 238 -16.43 5.53 -0.84
CA VAL A 238 -15.62 6.25 -1.83
C VAL A 238 -15.27 5.36 -3.03
N PHE A 239 -14.93 4.08 -2.81
CA PHE A 239 -14.66 3.15 -3.92
C PHE A 239 -15.90 2.82 -4.78
N LYS A 240 -17.11 3.01 -4.24
CA LYS A 240 -18.38 2.92 -4.96
C LYS A 240 -18.78 4.23 -5.68
N GLY A 241 -18.05 5.33 -5.46
CA GLY A 241 -18.33 6.65 -6.02
C GLY A 241 -17.92 6.86 -7.48
N SER A 242 -17.70 8.10 -7.91
CA SER A 242 -17.23 8.42 -9.25
C SER A 242 -15.70 8.31 -9.37
N PHE A 243 -15.23 8.18 -10.61
CA PHE A 243 -13.81 8.08 -10.94
C PHE A 243 -13.25 9.45 -11.30
N LYS A 244 -11.94 9.60 -11.16
CA LYS A 244 -11.19 10.74 -11.66
C LYS A 244 -10.64 10.40 -13.04
N TYR A 245 -10.90 11.26 -14.01
CA TYR A 245 -10.53 11.07 -15.41
C TYR A 245 -9.81 12.30 -15.96
N GLN A 246 -8.91 12.07 -16.91
CA GLN A 246 -8.23 13.14 -17.63
C GLN A 246 -8.39 12.88 -19.14
N PRO A 247 -9.14 13.72 -19.89
CA PRO A 247 -9.39 13.51 -21.32
C PRO A 247 -8.15 13.42 -22.19
N ASN A 248 -7.17 14.28 -21.89
CA ASN A 248 -5.85 14.27 -22.52
C ASN A 248 -4.84 14.83 -21.51
N PRO A 249 -3.52 14.63 -21.72
CA PRO A 249 -2.49 15.03 -20.75
C PRO A 249 -2.48 16.53 -20.37
N ASN A 250 -3.05 17.38 -21.22
CA ASN A 250 -3.09 18.84 -21.02
C ASN A 250 -4.39 19.32 -20.35
N SER A 251 -5.38 18.44 -20.16
CA SER A 251 -6.66 18.78 -19.56
C SER A 251 -6.63 18.68 -18.04
N TYR A 252 -7.46 19.47 -17.37
CA TYR A 252 -7.71 19.27 -15.95
C TYR A 252 -8.39 17.91 -15.70
N TRP A 253 -8.15 17.37 -14.52
CA TRP A 253 -8.83 16.17 -14.05
C TRP A 253 -10.29 16.47 -13.72
N GLN A 254 -11.18 15.59 -14.17
CA GLN A 254 -12.63 15.73 -14.07
C GLN A 254 -13.26 14.52 -13.40
N GLU A 255 -14.49 14.69 -12.93
CA GLU A 255 -15.32 13.59 -12.45
C GLU A 255 -15.85 12.77 -13.63
N LYS A 256 -15.87 11.44 -13.49
CA LYS A 256 -16.43 10.51 -14.46
C LYS A 256 -17.23 9.42 -13.77
N THR A 257 -18.52 9.35 -14.08
CA THR A 257 -19.38 8.22 -13.70
C THR A 257 -19.32 7.14 -14.78
N THR A 258 -19.78 5.93 -14.46
CA THR A 258 -19.85 4.81 -15.39
C THR A 258 -21.16 4.07 -15.20
N SER A 259 -21.76 3.64 -16.32
CA SER A 259 -22.94 2.77 -16.36
C SER A 259 -22.58 1.33 -16.72
N LEU A 260 -21.29 1.00 -16.77
CA LEU A 260 -20.82 -0.36 -17.06
C LEU A 260 -21.18 -1.32 -15.93
N ASP A 261 -21.65 -2.51 -16.30
CA ASP A 261 -22.00 -3.60 -15.40
C ASP A 261 -21.25 -4.88 -15.82
N PRO A 262 -20.57 -5.59 -14.90
CA PRO A 262 -20.32 -5.23 -13.49
C PRO A 262 -19.51 -3.94 -13.36
N ARG A 263 -19.71 -3.17 -12.29
CA ARG A 263 -19.00 -1.91 -12.09
C ARG A 263 -17.46 -2.12 -12.14
N PRO A 264 -16.70 -1.35 -12.94
CA PRO A 264 -15.24 -1.45 -12.98
C PRO A 264 -14.61 -1.35 -11.59
N GLY A 265 -13.69 -2.26 -11.27
CA GLY A 265 -13.07 -2.34 -9.95
C GLY A 265 -13.83 -3.15 -8.90
N GLN A 266 -15.07 -3.59 -9.18
CA GLN A 266 -15.82 -4.49 -8.29
C GLN A 266 -15.21 -5.89 -8.28
N CYS A 267 -15.26 -6.57 -7.13
CA CYS A 267 -14.78 -7.94 -7.02
C CYS A 267 -15.69 -8.88 -7.82
N SER A 268 -15.08 -9.62 -8.76
CA SER A 268 -15.73 -10.67 -9.56
C SER A 268 -15.26 -12.04 -9.07
N ASP A 269 -16.12 -13.05 -9.24
CA ASP A 269 -15.73 -14.44 -9.05
C ASP A 269 -14.86 -14.96 -10.20
N ASP A 270 -15.01 -14.38 -11.40
CA ASP A 270 -14.18 -14.67 -12.57
C ASP A 270 -13.83 -13.37 -13.30
N SER A 271 -12.63 -12.83 -13.03
CA SER A 271 -12.15 -11.61 -13.68
C SER A 271 -11.77 -11.80 -15.15
N MET A 272 -11.53 -13.03 -15.60
CA MET A 272 -11.19 -13.29 -17.02
C MET A 272 -12.40 -13.13 -17.94
N SER A 273 -13.61 -13.30 -17.40
CA SER A 273 -14.87 -13.12 -18.11
C SER A 273 -15.35 -11.66 -18.20
N LEU A 274 -14.63 -10.71 -17.59
CA LEU A 274 -15.03 -9.31 -17.58
C LEU A 274 -15.07 -8.71 -19.00
N PRO A 275 -16.08 -7.89 -19.33
CA PRO A 275 -16.15 -7.23 -20.63
C PRO A 275 -14.93 -6.34 -20.87
N GLU A 276 -14.47 -6.29 -22.12
CA GLU A 276 -13.29 -5.51 -22.51
C GLU A 276 -13.43 -4.01 -22.17
N ALA A 277 -14.63 -3.44 -22.32
CA ALA A 277 -14.92 -2.06 -21.93
C ALA A 277 -14.63 -1.80 -20.43
N ASN A 278 -14.91 -2.76 -19.56
CA ASN A 278 -14.69 -2.63 -18.12
C ASN A 278 -13.19 -2.69 -17.80
N LEU A 279 -12.47 -3.58 -18.49
CA LEU A 279 -11.01 -3.72 -18.39
C LEU A 279 -10.29 -2.47 -18.91
N GLN A 280 -10.73 -1.89 -20.03
CA GLN A 280 -10.17 -0.65 -20.55
C GLN A 280 -10.45 0.52 -19.60
N PHE A 281 -11.69 0.61 -19.09
CA PHE A 281 -12.08 1.68 -18.18
C PHE A 281 -11.20 1.69 -16.93
N ILE A 282 -11.01 0.54 -16.27
CA ILE A 282 -10.23 0.48 -15.02
C ILE A 282 -8.73 0.68 -15.27
N ALA A 283 -8.21 0.24 -16.42
CA ALA A 283 -6.84 0.50 -16.83
C ALA A 283 -6.54 2.00 -16.94
N GLU A 284 -7.50 2.78 -17.44
CA GLU A 284 -7.35 4.22 -17.67
C GLU A 284 -7.73 5.09 -16.46
N ASN A 285 -8.62 4.59 -15.59
CA ASN A 285 -9.25 5.36 -14.52
C ASN A 285 -9.13 4.67 -13.13
N PRO A 286 -7.91 4.44 -12.60
CA PRO A 286 -7.74 3.76 -11.31
C PRO A 286 -8.01 4.68 -10.08
N LEU A 287 -8.06 6.00 -10.26
CA LEU A 287 -8.19 6.98 -9.18
C LEU A 287 -9.66 7.36 -8.96
N MET A 288 -10.13 7.36 -7.71
CA MET A 288 -11.48 7.84 -7.35
C MET A 288 -11.54 9.36 -7.31
N TYR A 289 -12.71 9.94 -7.59
CA TYR A 289 -12.91 11.39 -7.56
C TYR A 289 -12.99 11.93 -6.13
N SER A 290 -13.84 11.32 -5.30
CA SER A 290 -14.00 11.66 -3.89
C SER A 290 -12.83 11.19 -3.06
N THR A 291 -12.58 11.89 -1.95
CA THR A 291 -11.51 11.57 -0.99
C THR A 291 -12.12 11.01 0.30
N VAL A 292 -11.41 10.10 0.95
CA VAL A 292 -11.86 9.52 2.23
C VAL A 292 -11.70 10.57 3.31
N GLN A 293 -12.80 10.91 3.98
CA GLN A 293 -12.80 11.84 5.10
C GLN A 293 -12.49 11.10 6.41
N PRO A 294 -11.82 11.75 7.38
CA PRO A 294 -11.58 11.17 8.68
C PRO A 294 -12.90 11.18 9.48
N LEU A 295 -12.98 10.32 10.49
CA LEU A 295 -14.05 10.35 11.48
C LEU A 295 -14.12 11.75 12.09
N ASN A 296 -15.33 12.30 12.17
CA ASN A 296 -15.60 13.67 12.63
C ASN A 296 -15.03 14.81 11.75
N GLY A 297 -14.41 14.50 10.60
CA GLY A 297 -13.96 15.50 9.63
C GLY A 297 -12.65 16.22 9.98
N GLU A 298 -11.97 15.82 11.06
CA GLU A 298 -10.69 16.39 11.50
C GLU A 298 -9.78 15.34 12.19
N PRO A 299 -8.50 15.64 12.48
CA PRO A 299 -7.61 14.73 13.19
C PRO A 299 -8.03 14.53 14.65
N ILE A 300 -7.84 13.31 15.17
CA ILE A 300 -8.08 13.00 16.59
C ILE A 300 -6.94 13.49 17.50
N PHE A 301 -5.77 13.77 16.91
CA PHE A 301 -4.60 14.28 17.60
C PHE A 301 -3.74 15.10 16.64
N VAL A 302 -3.16 16.18 17.13
CA VAL A 302 -2.21 17.02 16.39
C VAL A 302 -1.03 17.38 17.31
N LEU A 303 0.18 17.22 16.79
CA LEU A 303 1.41 17.63 17.44
C LEU A 303 2.21 18.55 16.54
N TYR A 304 2.36 19.80 16.96
CA TYR A 304 3.16 20.78 16.24
C TYR A 304 4.65 20.62 16.56
N GLN A 305 5.48 21.11 15.64
CA GLN A 305 6.95 21.14 15.72
C GLN A 305 7.64 19.78 15.83
N THR A 306 6.90 18.68 15.62
CA THR A 306 7.42 17.31 15.75
C THR A 306 6.91 16.45 14.60
N GLU A 307 7.81 15.68 13.99
CA GLU A 307 7.50 14.61 13.05
C GLU A 307 7.57 13.27 13.76
N LEU A 308 6.43 12.60 13.82
CA LEU A 308 6.29 11.23 14.29
C LEU A 308 6.45 10.29 13.08
N GLN A 309 6.85 9.06 13.31
CA GLN A 309 7.21 8.09 12.27
C GLN A 309 6.52 6.74 12.43
N HIS A 310 6.30 6.29 13.67
CA HIS A 310 5.68 5.00 13.96
C HIS A 310 4.47 5.19 14.85
N LEU A 311 3.45 4.37 14.63
CA LEU A 311 2.21 4.36 15.39
C LEU A 311 1.91 2.94 15.86
N GLU A 312 1.66 2.79 17.15
CA GLU A 312 1.18 1.56 17.76
C GLU A 312 -0.08 1.85 18.56
N LEU A 313 -0.95 0.84 18.67
CA LEU A 313 -2.26 0.99 19.26
C LEU A 313 -2.56 -0.14 20.24
N HIS A 314 -2.93 0.24 21.45
CA HIS A 314 -3.40 -0.68 22.46
C HIS A 314 -4.84 -0.35 22.83
N ARG A 315 -5.74 -1.32 22.68
CA ARG A 315 -7.14 -1.21 23.08
C ARG A 315 -7.39 -2.11 24.27
N ASN A 316 -7.90 -1.51 25.36
CA ASN A 316 -8.47 -2.22 26.49
C ASN A 316 -10.00 -2.05 26.48
N LEU A 317 -10.71 -2.68 27.42
CA LEU A 317 -12.19 -2.62 27.53
C LEU A 317 -12.72 -1.19 27.68
N THR A 318 -11.96 -0.29 28.31
CA THR A 318 -12.40 1.07 28.66
C THR A 318 -11.69 2.17 27.90
N GLU A 319 -10.51 1.89 27.33
CA GLU A 319 -9.62 2.93 26.82
C GLU A 319 -8.90 2.49 25.54
N MET A 320 -8.55 3.48 24.73
CA MET A 320 -7.74 3.33 23.53
C MET A 320 -6.50 4.22 23.68
N VAL A 321 -5.32 3.61 23.65
CA VAL A 321 -4.04 4.28 23.87
C VAL A 321 -3.19 4.20 22.60
N PHE A 322 -2.76 5.36 22.11
CA PHE A 322 -1.85 5.48 20.97
C PHE A 322 -0.43 5.72 21.45
N TYR A 323 0.51 4.94 20.95
CA TYR A 323 1.95 5.14 21.14
C TYR A 323 2.53 5.61 19.82
N ALA A 324 3.01 6.85 19.76
CA ALA A 324 3.60 7.42 18.56
C ALA A 324 5.06 7.82 18.80
N ALA A 325 5.96 7.36 17.94
CA ALA A 325 7.40 7.56 18.11
C ALA A 325 7.95 8.59 17.14
N SER A 326 8.96 9.36 17.57
CA SER A 326 9.75 10.27 16.72
C SER A 326 11.21 9.85 16.68
N SER A 327 11.89 10.14 15.57
CA SER A 327 13.34 10.02 15.45
C SER A 327 14.12 11.07 16.23
N LYS A 328 13.44 12.11 16.75
CA LYS A 328 14.01 13.15 17.62
C LYS A 328 13.39 13.05 19.01
N LYS A 329 14.16 13.44 20.03
CA LYS A 329 13.63 13.56 21.39
C LYS A 329 12.50 14.59 21.40
N VAL A 330 11.30 14.17 21.77
CA VAL A 330 10.15 15.07 21.94
C VAL A 330 10.32 15.78 23.27
N THR A 331 10.48 17.10 23.25
CA THR A 331 10.76 17.89 24.47
C THR A 331 9.54 18.58 25.07
N ASN A 332 8.40 18.58 24.36
CA ASN A 332 7.17 19.28 24.76
C ASN A 332 5.95 18.38 24.59
N ILE A 333 5.68 17.50 25.56
CA ILE A 333 4.40 16.81 25.68
C ILE A 333 3.78 17.33 26.99
N ILE A 334 2.62 17.99 26.89
CA ILE A 334 1.82 18.42 28.04
C ILE A 334 0.62 17.48 28.14
#